data_AF-A0A7X9PL60-F1
#
_entry.id   AF-A0A7X9PL60-F1
#
_cell.length_a   1.000
_cell.length_b   1.000
_cell.length_c   1.000
_cell.angle_alpha   90.00
_cell.angle_beta   90.00
_cell.angle_gamma   90.00
#
_symmetry.space_group_name_H-M   'P 1'
#
loop_
_entity.id
_entity.type
_entity.pdbx_description
1 polymer ?
#
loop_
_entity_poly.entity_id
_entity_poly.type
_entity_poly.pdbx_seq_one_letter_code
_entity_poly.pdbx_strand_id
1 'polypeptide(L)' 'MTIQEEIDRRRTFAIVSHPDAGKTTLTEKLLLFGGAIHIAGA' A
#
# COMPACT_ATOMS: atom_id res chain seq x y z
N MET A 1 -8.76 8.77 -21.49
CA MET A 1 -7.97 7.65 -20.95
C MET A 1 -8.35 6.39 -21.68
N THR A 2 -7.36 5.63 -22.16
CA THR A 2 -7.59 4.31 -22.76
C THR A 2 -7.60 3.23 -21.68
N ILE A 3 -8.14 2.05 -22.00
CA ILE A 3 -8.09 0.88 -21.10
C ILE A 3 -6.64 0.52 -20.77
N GLN A 4 -5.73 0.61 -21.74
CA GLN A 4 -4.31 0.32 -21.55
C GLN A 4 -3.66 1.26 -20.52
N GLU A 5 -3.91 2.57 -20.63
CA GLU A 5 -3.39 3.57 -19.69
C GLU A 5 -3.87 3.31 -18.24
N GLU A 6 -5.12 2.87 -18.08
CA GLU A 6 -5.66 2.50 -16.77
C GLU A 6 -4.98 1.25 -16.20
N ILE A 7 -4.80 0.21 -17.02
CA ILE A 7 -4.12 -1.03 -16.61
C ILE A 7 -2.70 -0.72 -16.12
N ASP A 8 -1.95 0.08 -16.87
CA ASP A 8 -0.54 0.37 -16.59
C ASP A 8 -0.32 1.18 -15.29
N ARG A 9 -1.34 1.92 -14.83
CA ARG A 9 -1.30 2.68 -13.56
C ARG A 9 -1.49 1.83 -12.31
N ARG A 10 -2.13 0.65 -12.41
CA ARG A 10 -2.48 -0.17 -11.23
C ARG A 10 -1.26 -0.92 -10.69
N ARG A 11 -1.12 -0.96 -9.37
CA ARG A 11 -0.12 -1.77 -8.66
C ARG A 11 -0.81 -2.53 -7.53
N THR A 12 -0.90 -3.85 -7.66
CA THR A 12 -1.53 -4.76 -6.69
C THR A 12 -0.46 -5.66 -6.09
N PHE A 13 -0.28 -5.61 -4.78
CA PHE A 13 0.74 -6.40 -4.09
C PHE A 13 0.33 -6.71 -2.65
N ALA A 14 1.08 -7.61 -2.00
CA ALA A 14 0.91 -7.99 -0.59
C ALA A 14 2.26 -7.97 0.13
N ILE A 15 2.23 -7.76 1.45
CA ILE A 15 3.41 -7.88 2.32
C ILE A 15 3.29 -9.17 3.11
N VAL A 16 4.25 -10.08 2.94
CA VAL A 16 4.34 -11.36 3.67
C VAL A 16 5.62 -11.35 4.50
N SER A 17 5.51 -11.65 5.79
CA SER A 17 6.66 -11.66 6.70
C SER A 17 6.42 -12.60 7.88
N HIS A 18 7.50 -12.91 8.61
CA HIS A 18 7.42 -13.54 9.92
C HIS A 18 6.69 -12.63 10.93
N PRO A 19 6.10 -13.18 12.02
CA PRO A 19 5.66 -12.37 13.16
C PRO A 19 6.73 -11.37 13.61
N ASP A 20 6.28 -10.19 14.02
CA ASP A 20 7.13 -9.10 14.55
C ASP A 20 8.16 -8.48 13.58
N ALA A 21 8.20 -8.89 12.31
CA ALA A 21 9.10 -8.30 11.29
C ALA A 21 8.73 -6.86 10.84
N GLY A 22 7.74 -6.23 11.49
CA GLY A 22 7.36 -4.85 11.21
C GLY A 22 6.43 -4.63 10.00
N LYS A 23 5.73 -5.66 9.54
CA LYS A 23 4.73 -5.53 8.43
C LYS A 23 3.75 -4.39 8.67
N THR A 24 3.19 -4.28 9.88
CA THR A 24 2.19 -3.26 10.20
C THR A 24 2.79 -1.85 10.11
N THR A 25 3.95 -1.62 10.71
CA THR A 25 4.68 -0.34 10.63
C THR A 25 5.02 0.06 9.19
N LEU A 26 5.39 -0.90 8.34
CA LEU A 26 5.64 -0.63 6.92
C LEU A 26 4.35 -0.24 6.19
N THR A 27 3.24 -0.95 6.45
CA THR A 27 1.93 -0.63 5.87
C THR A 27 1.47 0.78 6.24
N GLU A 28 1.60 1.18 7.50
CA GLU A 28 1.23 2.53 7.98
C GLU A 28 1.99 3.62 7.23
N LYS A 29 3.32 3.44 7.05
CA LYS A 29 4.14 4.40 6.30
C LYS A 29 3.74 4.48 4.83
N LEU A 30 3.46 3.35 4.18
CA LEU A 30 3.00 3.33 2.79
C LEU A 30 1.67 4.06 2.63
N LEU A 31 0.73 3.87 3.56
CA LEU A 31 -0.55 4.56 3.56
C LEU A 31 -0.39 6.08 3.80
N LEU A 32 0.50 6.48 4.72
CA LEU A 32 0.84 7.88 4.95
C LEU A 32 1.39 8.54 3.67
N PHE A 33 2.36 7.92 3.00
CA PHE A 33 2.91 8.44 1.74
C PHE A 33 1.91 8.44 0.59
N GLY A 34 0.95 7.52 0.61
CA GLY A 34 -0.17 7.48 -0.35
C GLY A 34 -1.28 8.49 -0.07
N GLY A 35 -1.16 9.33 0.98
CA GLY A 35 -2.21 10.27 1.39
C GLY A 35 -3.41 9.60 2.06
N ALA A 36 -3.34 8.30 2.36
CA ALA A 36 -4.39 7.52 3.02
C ALA A 36 -4.29 7.60 4.56
N ILE A 37 -4.16 8.82 5.09
CA ILE A 37 -3.85 9.10 6.51
C ILE A 37 -4.86 8.43 7.46
N HIS A 38 -6.15 8.43 7.11
CA HIS A 38 -7.21 7.81 7.94
C HIS A 38 -7.10 6.28 8.05
N ILE A 39 -6.43 5.63 7.10
CA ILE A 39 -6.21 4.17 7.10
C ILE A 39 -4.88 3.83 7.78
N ALA A 40 -3.91 4.75 7.77
CA ALA A 40 -2.57 4.57 8.32
C ALA A 40 -2.48 4.56 9.86
N GLY A 41 -3.56 4.87 10.59
CA GLY A 41 -3.57 5.00 12.05
C GLY A 41 -4.62 4.16 12.77
N ALA A 42 -5.18 3.14 12.11
CA ALA A 42 -6.20 2.22 12.63
C ALA A 42 -5.59 0.94 13.23
#